data_AF-A0A9E6CZG4-F1
#
_entry.id   AF-A0A9E6CZG4-F1
#
_cell.length_a   1.000
_cell.length_b   1.000
_cell.length_c   1.000
_cell.angle_alpha   90.00
_cell.angle_beta   90.00
_cell.angle_gamma   90.00
#
_symmetry.space_group_name_H-M   'P 1'
#
loop_
_entity.id
_entity.type
_entity.pdbx_description
1 polymer ?
#
loop_
_entity_poly.entity_id
_entity_poly.type
_entity_poly.pdbx_seq_one_letter_code
_entity_poly.pdbx_strand_id
1 'polypeptide(L)'
;MEVYNAFLEKVGEITLLVEHQRQPIGYDSEEVARKFNDMGLLGKLDRIDTGLEQIISPELRKMIESVNHARNCMEHRRGIVQERDFHGNEALVVSWRGTNVFRRSTTGVETTIETLPVVLEPGEALGIKMVNREKQFQLGETISFSPVDASEIGLTFFLHSHDIVKAIRENIGTPKSDVEG
;
A
#
# COMPACT_ATOMS: atom_id res chain seq x y z
N MET A 1 -10.87 -1.08 -0.01
CA MET A 1 -10.22 0.18 0.44
C MET A 1 -10.75 0.67 1.78
N GLU A 2 -12.04 0.53 2.09
CA GLU A 2 -12.58 0.92 3.41
C GLU A 2 -11.84 0.26 4.58
N VAL A 3 -11.58 -1.05 4.49
CA VAL A 3 -10.77 -1.79 5.48
C VAL A 3 -9.38 -1.18 5.65
N TYR A 4 -8.75 -0.74 4.56
CA TYR A 4 -7.43 -0.12 4.60
C TYR A 4 -7.48 1.28 5.24
N ASN A 5 -8.51 2.07 4.95
CA ASN A 5 -8.73 3.35 5.62
C ASN A 5 -8.98 3.18 7.12
N ALA A 6 -9.79 2.20 7.52
CA ALA A 6 -10.00 1.87 8.93
C ALA A 6 -8.70 1.42 9.63
N PHE A 7 -7.83 0.69 8.94
CA PHE A 7 -6.49 0.37 9.43
C PHE A 7 -5.66 1.65 9.66
N LEU A 8 -5.68 2.60 8.72
CA LEU A 8 -4.96 3.87 8.89
C LEU A 8 -5.51 4.75 10.01
N GLU A 9 -6.80 4.69 10.30
CA GLU A 9 -7.40 5.32 11.49
C GLU A 9 -6.79 4.78 12.78
N LYS A 10 -6.65 3.44 12.88
CA LYS A 10 -5.98 2.81 14.02
C LYS A 10 -4.50 3.14 14.11
N VAL A 11 -3.81 3.23 12.97
CA VAL A 11 -2.42 3.71 12.95
C VAL A 11 -2.34 5.16 13.40
N GLY A 12 -3.22 6.03 12.92
CA GLY A 12 -3.30 7.44 13.31
C GLY A 12 -3.49 7.61 14.82
N GLU A 13 -4.41 6.85 15.43
CA GLU A 13 -4.59 6.82 16.89
C GLU A 13 -3.26 6.51 17.61
N ILE A 14 -2.50 5.51 17.14
CA ILE A 14 -1.20 5.13 17.72
C ILE A 14 -0.16 6.25 17.53
N THR A 15 -0.06 6.82 16.32
CA THR A 15 0.86 7.92 16.03
C THR A 15 0.59 9.11 16.95
N LEU A 16 -0.69 9.46 17.18
CA LEU A 16 -1.08 10.53 18.09
C LEU A 16 -0.70 10.23 19.55
N LEU A 17 -0.83 8.99 20.00
CA LEU A 17 -0.38 8.60 21.34
C LEU A 17 1.14 8.76 21.49
N VAL A 18 1.93 8.33 20.49
CA VAL A 18 3.39 8.48 20.48
C VAL A 18 3.79 9.95 20.46
N GLU A 19 3.13 10.77 19.65
CA GLU A 19 3.36 12.21 19.63
C GLU A 19 2.99 12.86 20.96
N HIS A 20 1.84 12.53 21.54
CA HIS A 20 1.38 13.10 22.81
C HIS A 20 2.40 12.87 23.93
N GLN A 21 3.04 11.70 23.98
CA GLN A 21 4.13 11.41 24.93
C GLN A 21 5.35 12.33 24.76
N ARG A 22 5.53 12.92 23.58
CA ARG A 22 6.64 13.82 23.23
C ARG A 22 6.26 15.30 23.32
N GLN A 23 4.99 15.64 23.51
CA GLN A 23 4.50 17.02 23.44
C GLN A 23 4.38 17.68 24.82
N PRO A 24 4.51 19.03 24.90
CA PRO A 24 4.31 19.79 26.13
C PRO A 24 2.84 19.81 26.58
N ILE A 25 2.64 20.17 27.85
CA ILE A 25 1.32 20.33 28.47
C ILE A 25 0.48 21.34 27.66
N GLY A 26 -0.73 20.96 27.27
CA GLY A 26 -1.66 21.78 26.48
C GLY A 26 -1.95 21.28 25.05
N TYR A 27 -1.40 20.13 24.66
CA TYR A 27 -1.73 19.48 23.39
C TYR A 27 -3.17 18.92 23.41
N ASP A 28 -4.03 19.44 22.53
CA ASP A 28 -5.41 18.95 22.34
C ASP A 28 -5.42 17.72 21.41
N SER A 29 -5.33 16.54 22.01
CA SER A 29 -5.34 15.27 21.27
C SER A 29 -6.68 14.96 20.60
N GLU A 30 -7.80 15.49 21.10
CA GLU A 30 -9.12 15.26 20.54
C GLU A 30 -9.31 16.05 19.24
N GLU A 31 -8.89 17.31 19.21
CA GLU A 31 -8.94 18.12 17.99
C GLU A 31 -8.08 17.49 16.88
N VAL A 32 -6.88 17.00 17.23
CA VAL A 32 -5.98 16.39 16.25
C VAL A 32 -6.54 15.06 15.75
N ALA A 33 -7.11 14.22 16.63
CA ALA A 33 -7.77 12.97 16.24
C ALA A 33 -8.97 13.23 15.31
N ARG A 34 -9.80 14.23 15.61
CA ARG A 34 -10.91 14.64 14.74
C ARG A 34 -10.41 15.07 13.36
N LYS A 35 -9.41 15.95 13.32
CA LYS A 35 -8.78 16.39 12.05
C LYS A 35 -8.24 15.21 11.26
N PHE A 36 -7.62 14.22 11.91
CA PHE A 36 -7.11 13.02 11.25
C PHE A 36 -8.23 12.18 10.62
N ASN A 37 -9.34 11.99 11.33
CA ASN A 37 -10.47 11.22 10.84
C ASN A 37 -11.14 11.87 9.63
N ASP A 38 -11.20 13.21 9.61
CA ASP A 38 -11.75 13.99 8.51
C ASP A 38 -10.82 14.03 7.27
N MET A 39 -9.57 13.58 7.39
CA MET A 39 -8.64 13.51 6.25
C MET A 39 -9.02 12.38 5.28
N GLY A 40 -8.85 12.66 3.98
CA GLY A 40 -8.84 11.62 2.96
C GLY A 40 -7.61 10.71 3.10
N LEU A 41 -7.62 9.60 2.37
CA LEU A 41 -6.59 8.56 2.42
C LEU A 41 -5.16 9.13 2.36
N LEU A 42 -4.89 10.00 1.40
CA LEU A 42 -3.55 10.57 1.19
C LEU A 42 -3.14 11.49 2.34
N GLY A 43 -4.06 12.31 2.86
CA GLY A 43 -3.78 13.16 4.02
C GLY A 43 -3.44 12.35 5.28
N LYS A 44 -4.14 11.21 5.49
CA LYS A 44 -3.81 10.27 6.58
C LYS A 44 -2.41 9.69 6.40
N LEU A 45 -2.05 9.28 5.17
CA LEU A 45 -0.71 8.80 4.86
C LEU A 45 0.37 9.87 5.11
N ASP A 46 0.16 11.09 4.62
CA ASP A 46 1.09 12.22 4.82
C ASP A 46 1.34 12.48 6.31
N ARG A 47 0.27 12.41 7.11
CA ARG A 47 0.34 12.63 8.55
C ARG A 47 1.11 11.52 9.26
N ILE A 48 0.86 10.27 8.90
CA ILE A 48 1.59 9.09 9.43
C ILE A 48 3.07 9.15 9.05
N ASP A 49 3.36 9.44 7.78
CA ASP A 49 4.71 9.49 7.23
C ASP A 49 5.55 10.60 7.87
N THR A 50 4.93 11.76 8.13
CA THR A 50 5.57 12.87 8.86
C THR A 50 5.81 12.52 10.33
N GLY A 51 4.82 11.91 10.99
CA GLY A 51 4.90 11.59 12.43
C GLY A 51 5.89 10.48 12.77
N LEU A 52 6.25 9.64 11.79
CA LEU A 52 7.08 8.46 11.99
C LEU A 52 8.39 8.44 11.17
N GLU A 53 8.82 9.59 10.64
CA GLU A 53 10.12 9.76 9.95
C GLU A 53 10.29 8.93 8.66
N GLN A 54 9.37 9.06 7.69
CA GLN A 54 9.51 8.49 6.34
C GLN A 54 9.60 6.96 6.29
N ILE A 55 8.69 6.29 6.98
CA ILE A 55 8.58 4.82 6.98
C ILE A 55 8.24 4.29 5.59
N ILE A 56 7.42 5.03 4.85
CA ILE A 56 6.77 4.51 3.67
C ILE A 56 7.73 4.63 2.50
N SER A 57 8.08 3.50 1.87
CA SER A 57 8.88 3.56 0.65
C SER A 57 8.17 4.46 -0.38
N PRO A 58 8.89 5.41 -1.01
CA PRO A 58 8.29 6.32 -2.00
C PRO A 58 7.60 5.58 -3.15
N GLU A 59 8.08 4.38 -3.45
CA GLU A 59 7.51 3.50 -4.47
C GLU A 59 6.11 2.97 -4.08
N LEU A 60 5.94 2.40 -2.89
CA LEU A 60 4.63 1.93 -2.42
C LEU A 60 3.63 3.07 -2.26
N ARG A 61 4.10 4.25 -1.82
CA ARG A 61 3.28 5.45 -1.73
C ARG A 61 2.68 5.84 -3.08
N LYS A 62 3.52 5.92 -4.12
CA LYS A 62 3.07 6.19 -5.50
C LYS A 62 2.05 5.18 -6.00
N MET A 63 2.24 3.89 -5.67
CA MET A 63 1.28 2.84 -6.02
C MET A 63 -0.09 3.10 -5.37
N ILE A 64 -0.12 3.41 -4.07
CA ILE A 64 -1.36 3.68 -3.35
C ILE A 64 -2.04 4.95 -3.86
N GLU A 65 -1.29 6.00 -4.14
CA GLU A 65 -1.79 7.22 -4.78
C GLU A 65 -2.46 6.89 -6.11
N SER A 66 -1.79 6.12 -6.98
CA SER A 66 -2.32 5.73 -8.29
C SER A 66 -3.61 4.89 -8.18
N VAL A 67 -3.67 3.96 -7.22
CA VAL A 67 -4.88 3.15 -6.96
C VAL A 67 -6.02 4.01 -6.38
N ASN A 68 -5.70 4.99 -5.53
CA ASN A 68 -6.67 5.93 -5.00
C ASN A 68 -7.27 6.81 -6.10
N HIS A 69 -6.45 7.28 -7.05
CA HIS A 69 -6.94 8.00 -8.23
C HIS A 69 -7.89 7.13 -9.07
N ALA A 70 -7.54 5.86 -9.30
CA ALA A 70 -8.41 4.92 -10.00
C ALA A 70 -9.76 4.74 -9.28
N ARG A 71 -9.76 4.60 -7.95
CA ARG A 71 -11.00 4.50 -7.16
C ARG A 71 -11.84 5.76 -7.22
N ASN A 72 -11.24 6.93 -7.10
CA ASN A 72 -11.97 8.20 -7.22
C ASN A 72 -12.61 8.34 -8.62
N CYS A 73 -11.96 7.82 -9.66
CA CYS A 73 -12.55 7.72 -10.99
C CYS A 73 -13.73 6.73 -11.02
N MET A 74 -13.58 5.53 -10.47
CA MET A 74 -14.67 4.55 -10.35
C MET A 74 -15.89 5.11 -9.61
N GLU A 75 -15.67 5.78 -8.47
CA GLU A 75 -16.73 6.30 -7.61
C GLU A 75 -17.45 7.52 -8.18
N HIS A 76 -16.70 8.52 -8.66
CA HIS A 76 -17.29 9.80 -9.05
C HIS A 76 -17.58 9.93 -10.55
N ARG A 77 -16.98 9.08 -11.39
CA ARG A 77 -17.09 9.13 -12.86
C ARG A 77 -17.58 7.81 -13.46
N ARG A 78 -18.11 6.90 -12.63
CA ARG A 78 -18.53 5.55 -13.05
C ARG A 78 -17.40 4.77 -13.74
N GLY A 79 -16.16 5.08 -13.38
CA GLY A 79 -14.96 4.47 -13.95
C GLY A 79 -14.54 5.01 -15.31
N ILE A 80 -15.21 6.04 -15.85
CA ILE A 80 -14.83 6.64 -17.13
C ILE A 80 -13.74 7.68 -16.91
N VAL A 81 -12.58 7.45 -17.51
CA VAL A 81 -11.40 8.32 -17.37
C VAL A 81 -11.62 9.67 -18.05
N GLN A 82 -11.26 10.74 -17.36
CA GLN A 82 -11.31 12.12 -17.83
C GLN A 82 -9.92 12.76 -17.78
N GLU A 83 -9.72 13.88 -18.49
CA GLU A 83 -8.41 14.56 -18.57
C GLU A 83 -7.81 14.93 -17.19
N ARG A 84 -8.67 15.28 -16.21
CA ARG A 84 -8.25 15.53 -14.81
C ARG A 84 -7.62 14.33 -14.11
N ASP A 85 -7.78 13.12 -14.65
CA ASP A 85 -7.26 11.89 -14.06
C ASP A 85 -5.80 11.60 -14.45
N PHE A 86 -5.22 12.36 -15.38
CA PHE A 86 -3.89 12.04 -15.92
C PHE A 86 -2.73 12.45 -15.03
N HIS A 87 -2.94 13.38 -14.08
CA HIS A 87 -1.94 13.84 -13.11
C HIS A 87 -0.57 14.18 -13.74
N GLY A 88 -0.58 14.83 -14.91
CA GLY A 88 0.63 15.23 -15.65
C GLY A 88 1.07 14.27 -16.76
N ASN A 89 0.35 13.17 -16.99
CA ASN A 89 0.57 12.24 -18.09
C ASN A 89 -0.48 12.43 -19.22
N GLU A 90 -0.47 11.55 -20.20
CA GLU A 90 -1.50 11.47 -21.26
C GLU A 90 -2.60 10.44 -20.95
N ALA A 91 -2.48 9.71 -19.84
CA ALA A 91 -3.37 8.63 -19.42
C ALA A 91 -3.46 8.55 -17.89
N LEU A 92 -4.53 7.93 -17.38
CA LEU A 92 -4.57 7.49 -15.98
C LEU A 92 -3.71 6.24 -15.86
N VAL A 93 -2.61 6.35 -15.11
CA VAL A 93 -1.70 5.24 -14.85
C VAL A 93 -1.97 4.69 -13.46
N VAL A 94 -2.23 3.38 -13.36
CA VAL A 94 -2.43 2.67 -12.09
C VAL A 94 -1.30 1.66 -11.92
N SER A 95 -0.62 1.71 -10.79
CA SER A 95 0.54 0.88 -10.48
C SER A 95 0.36 0.13 -9.15
N TRP A 96 0.85 -1.10 -9.08
CA TRP A 96 0.75 -1.93 -7.88
C TRP A 96 1.87 -2.99 -7.82
N ARG A 97 2.04 -3.64 -6.66
CA ARG A 97 2.91 -4.81 -6.50
C ARG A 97 2.16 -6.07 -6.92
N GLY A 98 2.69 -6.74 -7.94
CA GLY A 98 2.26 -8.06 -8.36
C GLY A 98 3.25 -9.15 -7.96
N THR A 99 2.89 -10.38 -8.31
CA THR A 99 3.76 -11.54 -8.14
C THR A 99 3.94 -12.27 -9.46
N ASN A 100 5.15 -12.73 -9.72
CA ASN A 100 5.44 -13.71 -10.77
C ASN A 100 5.84 -15.01 -10.09
N VAL A 101 5.21 -16.10 -10.49
CA VAL A 101 5.72 -17.44 -10.21
C VAL A 101 6.81 -17.74 -11.23
N PHE A 102 7.94 -18.26 -10.79
CA PHE A 102 9.02 -18.68 -11.69
C PHE A 102 9.52 -20.06 -11.28
N ARG A 103 10.03 -20.81 -12.24
CA ARG A 103 10.84 -22.00 -11.98
C ARG A 103 12.31 -21.65 -12.12
N ARG A 104 13.15 -22.25 -11.28
CA ARG A 104 14.60 -22.17 -11.36
C ARG A 104 15.16 -23.55 -11.69
N SER A 105 15.85 -23.65 -12.82
CA SER A 105 16.50 -24.90 -13.24
C SER A 105 17.67 -25.26 -12.30
N THR A 106 18.17 -26.49 -12.41
CA THR A 106 19.40 -26.94 -11.73
C THR A 106 20.64 -26.15 -12.14
N THR A 107 20.61 -25.51 -13.31
CA THR A 107 21.66 -24.58 -13.79
C THR A 107 21.49 -23.15 -13.27
N GLY A 108 20.42 -22.87 -12.50
CA GLY A 108 20.12 -21.56 -11.93
C GLY A 108 19.34 -20.62 -12.85
N VAL A 109 18.91 -21.07 -14.03
CA VAL A 109 18.13 -20.25 -14.97
C VAL A 109 16.70 -20.10 -14.46
N GLU A 110 16.24 -18.85 -14.33
CA GLU A 110 14.87 -18.53 -13.94
C GLU A 110 13.97 -18.36 -15.18
N THR A 111 12.79 -18.98 -15.17
CA THR A 111 11.77 -18.81 -16.20
C THR A 111 10.44 -18.53 -15.54
N THR A 112 9.80 -17.41 -15.89
CA THR A 112 8.45 -17.07 -15.42
C THR A 112 7.43 -18.09 -15.91
N ILE A 113 6.52 -18.48 -15.03
CA ILE A 113 5.43 -19.41 -15.32
C ILE A 113 4.17 -18.57 -15.56
N GLU A 114 3.68 -18.57 -16.80
CA GLU A 114 2.50 -17.78 -17.20
C GLU A 114 1.18 -18.49 -16.90
N THR A 115 1.18 -19.82 -16.82
CA THR A 115 -0.02 -20.64 -16.63
C THR A 115 0.22 -21.78 -15.65
N LEU A 116 -0.79 -22.07 -14.83
CA LEU A 116 -0.82 -23.21 -13.91
C LEU A 116 -1.83 -24.27 -14.40
N PRO A 117 -1.61 -25.57 -14.09
CA PRO A 117 -0.49 -26.12 -13.31
C PRO A 117 0.83 -26.16 -14.08
N VAL A 118 1.95 -26.29 -13.35
CA VAL A 118 3.30 -26.47 -13.92
C VAL A 118 3.92 -27.76 -13.38
N VAL A 119 4.61 -28.50 -14.24
CA VAL A 119 5.41 -29.68 -13.86
C VAL A 119 6.86 -29.26 -13.71
N LEU A 120 7.48 -29.66 -12.61
CA LEU A 120 8.88 -29.40 -12.31
C LEU A 120 9.70 -30.67 -12.50
N GLU A 121 10.87 -30.54 -13.12
CA GLU A 121 11.83 -31.64 -13.20
C GLU A 121 12.56 -31.84 -11.85
N PRO A 122 13.09 -33.05 -11.57
CA PRO A 122 13.86 -33.28 -10.36
C PRO A 122 15.02 -32.29 -10.20
N GLY A 123 15.03 -31.58 -9.06
CA GLY A 123 16.04 -30.57 -8.75
C GLY A 123 15.70 -29.15 -9.21
N GLU A 124 14.61 -28.95 -9.96
CA GLU A 124 14.07 -27.61 -10.17
C GLU A 124 13.38 -27.07 -8.90
N ALA A 125 13.42 -25.76 -8.74
CA ALA A 125 12.75 -25.07 -7.64
C ALA A 125 11.64 -24.15 -8.16
N LEU A 126 10.53 -24.08 -7.42
CA LEU A 126 9.49 -23.06 -7.61
C LEU A 126 9.81 -21.85 -6.74
N GLY A 127 9.70 -20.66 -7.31
CA GLY A 127 9.89 -19.39 -6.62
C GLY A 127 8.78 -18.40 -6.92
N ILE A 128 8.64 -17.42 -6.03
CA ILE A 128 7.77 -16.26 -6.20
C ILE A 128 8.64 -15.01 -6.18
N LYS A 129 8.46 -14.14 -7.15
CA LYS A 129 9.16 -12.85 -7.25
C LYS A 129 8.15 -11.72 -7.22
N MET A 130 8.39 -10.73 -6.37
CA MET A 130 7.64 -9.48 -6.39
C MET A 130 8.01 -8.67 -7.63
N VAL A 131 7.01 -8.15 -8.33
CA VAL A 131 7.19 -7.31 -9.52
C VAL A 131 6.29 -6.08 -9.44
N ASN A 132 6.64 -5.04 -10.18
CA ASN A 132 5.75 -3.90 -10.37
C ASN A 132 4.86 -4.15 -11.57
N ARG A 133 3.58 -3.86 -11.39
CA ARG A 133 2.58 -3.86 -12.46
C ARG A 133 2.16 -2.43 -12.71
N GLU A 134 1.81 -2.18 -13.95
CA GLU A 134 1.23 -0.93 -14.40
C GLU A 134 0.12 -1.24 -15.40
N LYS A 135 -0.96 -0.47 -15.33
CA LYS A 135 -2.02 -0.46 -16.31
C LYS A 135 -2.41 0.98 -16.61
N GLN A 136 -2.46 1.30 -17.90
CA GLN A 136 -2.79 2.64 -18.39
C GLN A 136 -4.20 2.63 -18.95
N PHE A 137 -4.93 3.72 -18.69
CA PHE A 137 -6.27 3.95 -19.19
C PHE A 137 -6.36 5.32 -19.88
N GLN A 138 -6.77 5.30 -21.15
CA GLN A 138 -6.86 6.48 -22.01
C GLN A 138 -8.13 7.30 -21.75
N LEU A 139 -8.22 8.51 -22.32
CA LEU A 139 -9.40 9.37 -22.21
C LEU A 139 -10.67 8.64 -22.66
N GLY A 140 -11.71 8.63 -21.81
CA GLY A 140 -12.99 7.99 -22.10
C GLY A 140 -13.01 6.47 -21.92
N GLU A 141 -11.87 5.83 -21.64
CA GLU A 141 -11.86 4.41 -21.31
C GLU A 141 -12.52 4.15 -19.96
N THR A 142 -13.14 2.98 -19.83
CA THR A 142 -13.67 2.50 -18.55
C THR A 142 -12.62 1.69 -17.83
N ILE A 143 -12.29 2.09 -16.60
CA ILE A 143 -11.39 1.35 -15.72
C ILE A 143 -11.95 -0.06 -15.52
N SER A 144 -11.14 -1.06 -15.84
CA SER A 144 -11.44 -2.46 -15.60
C SER A 144 -10.20 -3.18 -15.09
N PHE A 145 -10.39 -4.01 -14.08
CA PHE A 145 -9.34 -4.83 -13.47
C PHE A 145 -9.72 -6.29 -13.59
N SER A 146 -8.75 -7.14 -13.91
CA SER A 146 -8.93 -8.58 -13.81
C SER A 146 -9.04 -8.99 -12.33
N PRO A 147 -9.57 -10.18 -12.02
CA PRO A 147 -9.51 -10.71 -10.66
C PRO A 147 -8.07 -10.81 -10.11
N VAL A 148 -7.11 -11.10 -10.98
CA VAL A 148 -5.69 -11.12 -10.63
C VAL A 148 -5.21 -9.72 -10.24
N ASP A 149 -5.48 -8.71 -11.07
CA ASP A 149 -5.13 -7.31 -10.80
C ASP A 149 -5.70 -6.88 -9.43
N ALA A 150 -6.97 -7.17 -9.16
CA ALA A 150 -7.62 -6.81 -7.90
C ALA A 150 -6.98 -7.50 -6.68
N SER A 151 -6.60 -8.79 -6.82
CA SER A 151 -5.91 -9.52 -5.75
C SER A 151 -4.52 -8.96 -5.45
N GLU A 152 -3.77 -8.59 -6.47
CA GLU A 152 -2.43 -8.00 -6.35
C GLU A 152 -2.48 -6.56 -5.80
N ILE A 153 -3.49 -5.77 -6.19
CA ILE A 153 -3.76 -4.47 -5.56
C ILE A 153 -4.04 -4.66 -4.07
N GLY A 154 -4.82 -5.67 -3.69
CA GLY A 154 -5.04 -6.03 -2.29
C GLY A 154 -3.75 -6.38 -1.56
N LEU A 155 -2.88 -7.19 -2.19
CA LEU A 155 -1.54 -7.51 -1.67
C LEU A 155 -0.70 -6.25 -1.45
N THR A 156 -0.78 -5.27 -2.35
CA THR A 156 -0.05 -4.00 -2.23
C THR A 156 -0.44 -3.27 -0.94
N PHE A 157 -1.74 -3.17 -0.64
CA PHE A 157 -2.21 -2.58 0.62
C PHE A 157 -1.77 -3.39 1.83
N PHE A 158 -1.80 -4.72 1.75
CA PHE A 158 -1.35 -5.59 2.84
C PHE A 158 0.14 -5.41 3.16
N LEU A 159 1.00 -5.42 2.13
CA LEU A 159 2.44 -5.20 2.29
C LEU A 159 2.72 -3.84 2.91
N HIS A 160 2.01 -2.81 2.44
CA HIS A 160 2.17 -1.48 3.00
C HIS A 160 1.69 -1.37 4.46
N SER A 161 0.56 -2.00 4.82
CA SER A 161 0.14 -2.12 6.23
C SER A 161 1.20 -2.80 7.09
N HIS A 162 1.85 -3.83 6.55
CA HIS A 162 2.92 -4.54 7.26
C HIS A 162 4.14 -3.64 7.49
N ASP A 163 4.55 -2.86 6.49
CA ASP A 163 5.67 -1.91 6.61
C ASP A 163 5.39 -0.84 7.69
N ILE A 164 4.17 -0.29 7.69
CA ILE A 164 3.73 0.65 8.73
C ILE A 164 3.81 0.02 10.13
N VAL A 165 3.25 -1.17 10.31
CA VAL A 165 3.26 -1.87 11.61
C VAL A 165 4.68 -2.16 12.06
N LYS A 166 5.55 -2.63 11.16
CA LYS A 166 6.95 -2.92 11.45
C LYS A 166 7.64 -1.68 11.99
N ALA A 167 7.49 -0.55 11.31
CA ALA A 167 8.20 0.64 11.70
C ALA A 167 7.59 1.37 12.90
N ILE A 168 6.28 1.21 13.17
CA ILE A 168 5.70 1.58 14.47
C ILE A 168 6.40 0.81 15.61
N ARG A 169 6.60 -0.50 15.45
CA ARG A 169 7.27 -1.33 16.47
C ARG A 169 8.72 -0.89 16.69
N GLU A 170 9.42 -0.54 15.61
CA GLU A 170 10.81 -0.05 15.68
C GLU A 170 10.89 1.33 16.37
N ASN A 171 9.91 2.22 16.16
CA ASN A 171 9.91 3.57 16.72
C ASN A 171 9.40 3.67 18.17
N ILE A 172 8.46 2.82 18.58
CA ILE A 172 7.92 2.81 19.95
C ILE A 172 8.88 2.06 20.91
N GLY A 173 9.77 1.22 20.36
CA GLY A 173 10.56 0.27 21.12
C GLY A 173 9.69 -0.89 21.61
N THR A 174 10.23 -2.11 21.62
CA THR A 174 9.54 -3.19 22.35
C THR A 174 9.46 -2.81 23.81
N PRO A 175 8.27 -2.81 24.45
CA PRO A 175 8.18 -2.62 25.89
C PRO A 175 9.13 -3.63 26.54
N LYS A 176 10.08 -3.14 27.35
CA LYS A 176 10.94 -4.02 28.15
C LYS A 176 9.98 -4.87 28.97
N SER A 177 10.04 -6.19 28.79
CA SER A 177 9.28 -7.12 29.61
C SER A 177 9.92 -7.11 31.00
N ASP A 178 9.59 -6.10 31.80
CA ASP A 178 9.90 -6.06 33.22
C ASP A 178 8.95 -7.01 33.93
N VAL A 179 9.14 -8.31 33.70
CA VAL A 179 8.54 -9.41 34.46
C VAL A 179 9.65 -10.41 34.77
N GLU A 180 10.61 -9.97 35.58
CA GLU A 180 11.36 -10.86 36.46
C GLU A 180 11.07 -10.41 37.89
N GLY A 181 10.09 -11.08 38.51
CA GLY A 181 9.77 -11.01 39.93
C GLY A 181 9.50 -12.41 40.43
#